data_AF-A0A523G5T4-F1
#
_entry.id   AF-A0A523G5T4-F1
#
_cell.length_a   1.000
_cell.length_b   1.000
_cell.length_c   1.000
_cell.angle_alpha   90.00
_cell.angle_beta   90.00
_cell.angle_gamma   90.00
#
_symmetry.space_group_name_H-M   'P 1'
#
loop_
_entity.id
_entity.type
_entity.pdbx_description
1 polymer ?
#
loop_
_entity_poly.entity_id
_entity_poly.type
_entity_poly.pdbx_seq_one_letter_code
_entity_poly.pdbx_strand_id
1 'polypeptide(L)' 'CETSPTALSRFVSEREGRPLSKPISELRQYGIGAQILLELGVRSMILLTNTKRTIVGLDGYGLELVRQDPIPR' A
#
# COMPACT_ATOMS: atom_id res chain seq x y z
N CYS A 1 -9.41 23.86 -17.24
CA CYS A 1 -10.54 23.47 -16.37
C CYS A 1 -10.38 22.01 -15.99
N GLU A 2 -9.83 21.78 -14.79
CA GLU A 2 -9.57 20.46 -14.22
C GLU A 2 -10.89 19.86 -13.72
N THR A 3 -11.44 18.90 -14.46
CA THR A 3 -12.50 18.06 -13.93
C THR A 3 -11.87 17.01 -13.02
N SER A 4 -11.49 17.45 -11.82
CA SER A 4 -11.08 16.55 -10.74
C SER A 4 -12.23 15.57 -10.46
N PRO A 5 -12.03 14.24 -10.57
CA PRO A 5 -13.09 13.23 -10.40
C PRO A 5 -13.58 13.07 -8.96
N THR A 6 -13.30 14.05 -8.10
CA THR A 6 -13.45 13.96 -6.64
C THR A 6 -14.89 14.20 -6.17
N ALA A 7 -15.70 14.97 -6.92
CA ALA A 7 -17.05 15.32 -6.48
C ALA A 7 -18.04 14.13 -6.54
N LEU A 8 -18.04 13.38 -7.65
CA LEU A 8 -18.99 12.27 -7.87
C LEU A 8 -18.64 11.02 -7.06
N SER A 9 -17.35 10.74 -6.85
CA SER A 9 -16.87 9.62 -6.04
C SER A 9 -17.31 9.72 -4.57
N ARG A 10 -17.41 10.96 -4.05
CA ARG A 10 -17.86 11.25 -2.68
C ARG A 10 -19.33 10.90 -2.46
N PHE A 11 -20.20 11.33 -3.38
CA PHE A 11 -21.65 11.10 -3.27
C PHE A 11 -22.03 9.62 -3.38
N VAL A 12 -21.32 8.84 -4.19
CA VAL A 12 -21.59 7.39 -4.31
C VAL A 12 -21.14 6.63 -3.04
N SER A 13 -20.08 7.10 -2.36
CA SER A 13 -19.56 6.43 -1.15
C SER A 13 -20.43 6.65 0.09
N GLU A 14 -21.22 7.74 0.16
CA GLU A 14 -22.07 8.06 1.32
C GLU A 14 -23.34 7.19 1.41
N ARG A 15 -23.77 6.55 0.31
CA ARG A 15 -25.00 5.73 0.28
C ARG A 15 -24.79 4.25 0.53
N GLU A 16 -23.58 3.73 0.34
CA GLU A 16 -23.24 2.37 0.72
C GLU A 16 -22.33 2.41 1.93
N GLY A 17 -22.80 1.93 3.09
CA GLY A 17 -22.00 1.72 4.30
C GLY A 17 -20.92 0.64 4.15
N ARG A 18 -20.14 0.71 3.06
CA ARG A 18 -18.99 -0.15 2.80
C ARG A 18 -17.77 0.45 3.47
N PRO A 19 -16.99 -0.35 4.21
CA PRO A 19 -15.73 0.13 4.76
C PRO A 19 -14.88 0.63 3.61
N LEU A 20 -14.42 1.88 3.77
CA LEU A 20 -13.57 2.64 2.86
C LEU A 20 -12.64 1.70 2.10
N SER A 21 -12.91 1.49 0.81
CA SER A 21 -12.02 0.75 -0.06
C SER A 21 -10.63 1.36 0.10
N LYS A 22 -9.67 0.57 0.60
CA LYS A 22 -8.27 0.99 0.78
C LYS A 22 -7.86 1.76 -0.49
N PRO A 23 -7.47 3.03 -0.39
CA PRO A 23 -7.29 3.86 -1.57
C PRO A 23 -6.30 3.15 -2.51
N ILE A 24 -6.74 2.87 -3.73
CA ILE A 24 -5.97 2.13 -4.76
C ILE A 24 -4.56 2.74 -4.96
N SER A 25 -4.41 4.03 -4.62
CA SER A 25 -3.15 4.77 -4.59
C SER A 25 -2.08 4.12 -3.70
N GLU A 26 -2.41 3.66 -2.50
CA GLU A 26 -1.40 3.09 -1.58
C GLU A 26 -0.88 1.74 -2.09
N LEU A 27 -1.77 0.86 -2.54
CA LEU A 27 -1.38 -0.43 -3.11
C LEU A 27 -0.49 -0.27 -4.35
N ARG A 28 -0.80 0.73 -5.19
CA ARG A 28 0.00 1.04 -6.39
C ARG A 28 1.42 1.49 -6.03
N GLN A 29 1.58 2.32 -4.99
CA GLN A 29 2.89 2.79 -4.54
C GLN A 29 3.74 1.65 -3.98
N TYR A 30 3.14 0.71 -3.23
CA TYR A 30 3.86 -0.48 -2.74
C TYR A 30 4.30 -1.41 -3.87
N GLY A 31 3.51 -1.54 -4.93
CA GLY A 31 3.86 -2.39 -6.08
C GLY A 31 5.15 -1.95 -6.78
N ILE A 32 5.36 -0.65 -6.95
CA ILE A 32 6.60 -0.11 -7.54
C ILE A 32 7.79 -0.37 -6.61
N GLY A 33 7.64 -0.11 -5.31
CA GLY A 33 8.70 -0.39 -4.33
C GLY A 33 9.10 -1.87 -4.29
N ALA A 34 8.12 -2.78 -4.37
CA ALA A 34 8.36 -4.21 -4.44
C ALA A 34 9.11 -4.63 -5.72
N GLN A 35 8.77 -4.04 -6.88
CA GLN A 35 9.49 -4.31 -8.13
C GLN A 35 10.95 -3.86 -8.08
N ILE A 36 11.23 -2.69 -7.51
CA ILE A 36 12.60 -2.18 -7.33
C ILE A 36 13.41 -3.14 -6.44
N LEU A 37 12.85 -3.56 -5.31
CA LEU A 37 13.53 -4.48 -4.39
C LEU A 37 13.82 -5.83 -5.04
N LEU A 38 12.89 -6.35 -5.84
CA LEU A 38 13.08 -7.60 -6.58
C LEU A 38 14.21 -7.48 -7.62
N GLU A 39 14.28 -6.36 -8.35
CA GLU A 39 15.32 -6.11 -9.34
C GLU A 39 16.71 -5.94 -8.68
N LEU A 40 16.76 -5.44 -7.44
CA LEU A 40 17.95 -5.44 -6.61
C LEU A 40 18.30 -6.82 -6.02
N GLY A 41 17.49 -7.85 -6.28
CA GLY A 41 17.71 -9.23 -5.82
C GLY A 41 17.23 -9.49 -4.39
N VAL A 42 16.50 -8.57 -3.77
CA VAL A 42 15.94 -8.75 -2.43
C VAL A 42 14.73 -9.71 -2.51
N ARG A 43 14.77 -10.77 -1.71
CA ARG A 43 13.66 -11.73 -1.59
C ARG A 43 13.04 -11.76 -0.20
N SER A 44 13.78 -11.32 0.81
CA SER A 44 13.34 -11.31 2.21
C SER A 44 13.81 -10.01 2.86
N MET A 45 12.93 -9.31 3.57
CA MET A 45 13.27 -8.06 4.23
C MET A 45 12.63 -7.88 5.60
N ILE A 46 13.25 -7.02 6.41
CA ILE A 46 12.69 -6.51 7.65
C ILE A 46 12.13 -5.12 7.36
N LEU A 47 10.85 -4.92 7.64
CA LEU A 47 10.24 -3.60 7.48
C LEU A 47 10.46 -2.76 8.72
N LEU A 48 11.12 -1.62 8.55
CA LEU A 48 11.23 -0.62 9.59
C LEU A 48 10.04 0.35 9.50
N THR A 49 9.15 0.34 10.49
CA THR A 49 7.99 1.24 10.53
C THR A 49 7.58 1.60 11.96
N ASN A 50 7.25 2.87 12.19
CA ASN A 50 6.60 3.34 13.42
C ASN A 50 5.07 3.37 13.31
N THR A 51 4.53 2.95 12.16
CA THR A 51 3.08 2.96 11.88
C THR A 51 2.58 1.54 11.62
N LYS A 52 1.44 1.18 12.24
CA LYS A 52 0.78 -0.10 12.00
C LYS A 52 -0.01 -0.01 10.68
N ARG A 53 0.49 -0.68 9.64
CA ARG A 53 -0.13 -0.76 8.32
C ARG A 53 -0.21 -2.23 7.92
N THR A 54 -1.39 -2.67 7.48
CA THR A 54 -1.54 -4.00 6.89
C THR A 54 -0.94 -3.98 5.49
N ILE A 55 0.21 -4.63 5.34
CA ILE A 55 0.84 -4.84 4.04
C ILE A 55 0.27 -6.11 3.46
N VAL A 56 -0.34 -6.00 2.28
CA VAL A 56 -0.98 -7.11 1.59
C VAL A 56 -0.43 -7.10 0.17
N GLY A 57 0.01 -8.26 -0.32
CA GLY A 57 0.40 -8.42 -1.72
C GLY A 57 1.90 -8.49 -2.01
N LEU A 58 2.81 -8.45 -1.02
CA LEU A 58 4.25 -8.67 -1.26
C LEU A 58 4.56 -10.10 -1.73
N ASP A 59 3.80 -11.08 -1.25
CA ASP A 59 3.92 -12.49 -1.67
C ASP A 59 3.71 -12.66 -3.18
N GLY A 60 2.84 -11.84 -3.80
CA GLY A 60 2.60 -11.84 -5.24
C GLY A 60 3.78 -11.33 -6.07
N TYR A 61 4.74 -10.62 -5.44
CA TYR A 61 5.99 -10.17 -6.06
C TYR A 61 7.17 -11.08 -5.72
N GLY A 62 6.96 -12.17 -4.95
CA GLY A 62 8.06 -13.03 -4.48
C GLY A 62 8.94 -12.38 -3.41
N LEU A 63 8.38 -11.43 -2.66
CA LEU A 63 9.03 -10.74 -1.54
C LEU A 63 8.42 -11.17 -0.21
N GLU A 64 9.25 -11.72 0.66
CA GLU A 64 8.89 -12.17 2.00
C GLU A 64 9.17 -11.08 3.05
N LEU A 65 8.17 -10.81 3.89
CA LEU A 65 8.31 -9.92 5.04
C LEU A 65 8.65 -10.74 6.29
N VAL A 66 9.91 -10.73 6.71
CA VAL A 66 10.39 -11.56 7.82
C VAL A 66 9.85 -11.06 9.16
N ARG A 67 9.94 -9.74 9.41
CA ARG A 67 9.38 -9.09 10.60
C ARG A 67 9.22 -7.58 10.40
N GLN A 68 8.55 -6.94 11.35
CA GLN A 68 8.41 -5.49 11.42
C GLN A 68 9.08 -4.97 12.69
N ASP A 69 10.02 -4.03 12.53
CA ASP A 69 10.71 -3.38 13.65
C ASP A 69 10.41 -1.87 13.65
N PRO A 70 10.40 -1.22 14.83
CA PRO A 70 10.28 0.24 14.90
C PRO A 70 11.56 0.92 14.39
N ILE A 71 11.41 2.15 13.88
CA ILE A 71 12.55 2.98 13.49
C ILE A 71 13.12 3.63 14.77
N PRO A 72 14.42 3.47 15.08
CA PRO A 72 15.07 4.14 16.21
C PRO A 72 14.92 5.66 16.09
N ARG A 73 14.75 6.35 17.22
CA ARG A 73 14.69 7.82 17.27
C ARG A 73 16.07 8.45 17.41
#